data_AF-A0A961A5S9-F1
#
_entry.id   AF-A0A961A5S9-F1
#
_cell.length_a   1.000
_cell.length_b   1.000
_cell.length_c   1.000
_cell.angle_alpha   90.00
_cell.angle_beta   90.00
_cell.angle_gamma   90.00
#
_symmetry.space_group_name_H-M   'P 1'
#
loop_
_entity.id
_entity.type
_entity.pdbx_description
1 polymer ?
#
loop_
_entity_poly.entity_id
_entity_poly.type
_entity_poly.pdbx_seq_one_letter_code
_entity_poly.pdbx_strand_id
1 'polypeptide(L)'
;MKAKQSSLRYVKHAFCNWWNYSALLLPVALSLISDNPAWLLIGAGLEIGYLYMQAGNPRYRRMVDSLFDDAREHDATGVRESVWQYLSDEHRRVYAGLEHEAARLEDDDVGTAQRRDPYYQDNRRKVQRLLISYLQLARAVSRYAQYIDGADEQRIRRDIERLQDEIGKAEERVREVKLKNVDVLGRRLAKLQKAHANLDYLSAQLETIEDTLHLVVEQAITLSDPRGSSMQIDNLLGNLEETEMLAAEMDAYLELQDGLTDEVIDIRGSLERD
;
A
#
# COMPACT_ATOMS: atom_id res chain seq x y z
N MET A 1 18.85 0.66 0.98
CA MET A 1 18.07 -0.59 0.89
C MET A 1 16.67 -0.41 0.26
N LYS A 2 16.04 0.77 0.32
CA LYS A 2 14.74 1.09 -0.35
C LYS A 2 14.75 0.99 -1.89
N ALA A 3 15.87 1.29 -2.57
CA ALA A 3 15.99 1.15 -4.03
C ALA A 3 15.95 -0.31 -4.56
N LYS A 4 16.13 -1.30 -3.68
CA LYS A 4 16.18 -2.73 -4.04
C LYS A 4 14.78 -3.36 -4.08
N GLN A 5 13.83 -2.85 -3.30
CA GLN A 5 12.46 -3.39 -3.24
C GLN A 5 11.57 -2.86 -4.38
N SER A 6 11.72 -1.60 -4.78
CA SER A 6 11.02 -1.07 -5.96
C SER A 6 11.52 -1.74 -7.25
N SER A 7 12.83 -1.90 -7.42
CA SER A 7 13.42 -2.63 -8.57
C SER A 7 12.98 -4.09 -8.68
N LEU A 8 12.73 -4.78 -7.56
CA LEU A 8 12.19 -6.14 -7.53
C LEU A 8 10.77 -6.24 -8.10
N ARG A 9 9.94 -5.22 -7.87
CA ARG A 9 8.54 -5.16 -8.35
C ARG A 9 8.49 -4.97 -9.88
N TYR A 10 9.37 -4.14 -10.44
CA TYR A 10 9.52 -3.93 -11.88
C TYR A 10 10.13 -5.15 -12.60
N VAL A 11 11.12 -5.82 -11.99
CA VAL A 11 11.74 -7.04 -12.53
C VAL A 11 10.71 -8.19 -12.58
N LYS A 12 9.88 -8.35 -11.55
CA LYS A 12 8.84 -9.39 -11.50
C LYS A 12 7.80 -9.27 -12.63
N HIS A 13 7.48 -8.04 -13.05
CA HIS A 13 6.54 -7.81 -14.17
C HIS A 13 7.20 -8.00 -15.54
N ALA A 14 8.48 -7.67 -15.68
CA ALA A 14 9.24 -7.97 -16.91
C ALA A 14 9.34 -9.48 -17.18
N PHE A 15 9.38 -10.31 -16.13
CA PHE A 15 9.37 -11.77 -16.23
C PHE A 15 8.04 -12.37 -16.73
N CYS A 16 6.91 -11.66 -16.64
CA CYS A 16 5.60 -12.18 -17.06
C CYS A 16 5.23 -11.86 -18.52
N ASN A 17 6.13 -11.21 -19.28
CA ASN A 17 5.88 -10.90 -20.68
C ASN A 17 6.32 -12.07 -21.56
N TRP A 18 5.44 -12.56 -22.44
CA TRP A 18 5.66 -13.84 -23.16
C TRP A 18 6.90 -13.86 -24.07
N TRP A 19 7.39 -12.68 -24.48
CA TRP A 19 8.67 -12.49 -25.20
C TRP A 19 9.92 -12.84 -24.40
N ASN A 20 9.87 -12.87 -23.07
CA ASN A 20 11.03 -13.23 -22.26
C ASN A 20 11.31 -14.75 -22.24
N TYR A 21 10.31 -15.58 -22.58
CA TYR A 21 10.51 -17.04 -22.68
C TYR A 21 11.38 -17.45 -23.87
N SER A 22 11.44 -16.67 -24.96
CA SER A 22 12.40 -16.94 -26.06
C SER A 22 13.85 -16.64 -25.68
N ALA A 23 14.08 -15.70 -24.74
CA ALA A 23 15.42 -15.34 -24.27
C ALA A 23 16.03 -16.42 -23.36
N LEU A 24 15.20 -17.19 -22.63
CA LEU A 24 15.63 -18.31 -21.78
C LEU A 24 15.83 -19.63 -22.52
N LEU A 25 15.15 -19.84 -23.65
CA LEU A 25 15.28 -21.08 -24.44
C LEU A 25 16.67 -21.23 -25.10
N LEU A 26 17.26 -20.11 -25.54
CA LEU A 26 18.52 -20.12 -26.28
C LEU A 26 19.74 -20.54 -25.42
N PRO A 27 19.95 -19.97 -24.21
CA PRO A 27 21.05 -20.37 -23.32
C PRO A 27 20.90 -21.80 -22.80
N VAL A 28 19.66 -22.25 -22.56
CA VAL A 28 19.37 -23.63 -22.13
C VAL A 28 19.70 -24.62 -23.24
N ALA A 29 19.29 -24.35 -24.48
CA ALA A 29 19.64 -25.19 -25.63
C ALA A 29 21.16 -25.24 -25.88
N LEU A 30 21.85 -24.10 -25.79
CA LEU A 30 23.31 -24.03 -25.91
C LEU A 30 24.03 -24.80 -24.82
N SER A 31 23.55 -24.72 -23.57
CA SER A 31 24.14 -25.45 -22.44
C SER A 31 24.02 -26.96 -22.59
N LEU A 32 22.88 -27.47 -23.10
CA LEU A 32 22.67 -28.89 -23.36
C LEU A 32 23.50 -29.41 -24.54
N ILE A 33 23.69 -28.60 -25.59
CA ILE A 33 24.50 -28.98 -26.76
C ILE A 33 25.99 -29.00 -26.43
N SER A 34 26.47 -28.06 -25.61
CA SER A 34 27.89 -27.93 -25.30
C SER A 34 28.33 -28.62 -24.01
N ASP A 35 27.41 -29.24 -23.27
CA ASP A 35 27.59 -29.80 -21.91
C ASP A 35 28.40 -28.87 -20.98
N ASN A 36 28.12 -27.56 -21.07
CA ASN A 36 28.87 -26.54 -20.34
C ASN A 36 27.90 -25.59 -19.64
N PRO A 37 27.93 -25.53 -18.29
CA PRO A 37 27.04 -24.65 -17.52
C PRO A 37 27.38 -23.16 -17.66
N ALA A 38 28.53 -22.80 -18.23
CA ALA A 38 28.93 -21.40 -18.43
C ALA A 38 27.95 -20.61 -19.31
N TRP A 39 27.27 -21.26 -20.26
CA TRP A 39 26.28 -20.61 -21.12
C TRP A 39 25.02 -20.17 -20.36
N LEU A 40 24.65 -20.89 -19.30
CA LEU A 40 23.55 -20.49 -18.42
C LEU A 40 23.92 -19.22 -17.64
N LEU A 41 25.17 -19.11 -17.18
CA LEU A 41 25.66 -17.93 -16.48
C LEU A 41 25.73 -16.70 -17.40
N ILE A 42 26.15 -16.89 -18.65
CA ILE A 42 26.19 -15.81 -19.65
C ILE A 42 24.76 -15.35 -20.00
N GLY A 43 23.83 -16.28 -20.21
CA GLY A 43 22.42 -15.98 -20.44
C GLY A 43 21.79 -15.21 -19.28
N ALA A 44 21.98 -15.69 -18.05
CA ALA A 44 21.50 -15.02 -16.85
C ALA A 44 22.13 -13.62 -16.68
N GLY A 45 23.43 -13.48 -16.97
CA GLY A 45 24.13 -12.19 -16.91
C GLY A 45 23.62 -11.18 -17.94
N LEU A 46 23.35 -11.62 -19.17
CA LEU A 46 22.76 -10.79 -20.23
C LEU A 46 21.32 -10.38 -19.88
N GLU A 47 20.53 -11.29 -19.33
CA GLU A 47 19.15 -11.02 -18.91
C GLU A 47 19.11 -10.03 -17.75
N ILE A 48 19.99 -10.18 -16.75
CA ILE A 48 20.16 -9.20 -15.66
C ILE A 48 20.61 -7.83 -16.21
N GLY A 49 21.55 -7.82 -17.16
CA GLY A 49 22.03 -6.59 -17.81
C GLY A 49 20.95 -5.87 -18.61
N TYR A 50 20.15 -6.63 -19.36
CA TYR A 50 19.00 -6.14 -20.11
C TYR A 50 17.94 -5.53 -19.17
N LEU A 51 17.58 -6.26 -18.11
CA LEU A 51 16.63 -5.78 -17.10
C LEU A 51 17.14 -4.54 -16.36
N TYR A 52 18.43 -4.46 -16.05
CA TYR A 52 19.05 -3.29 -15.43
C TYR A 52 19.00 -2.07 -16.36
N MET A 53 19.29 -2.25 -17.65
CA MET A 53 19.23 -1.19 -18.66
C MET A 53 17.79 -0.73 -18.93
N GLN A 54 16.81 -1.63 -18.86
CA GLN A 54 15.39 -1.32 -19.08
C GLN A 54 14.72 -0.68 -17.84
N ALA A 55 15.03 -1.14 -16.63
CA ALA A 55 14.52 -0.58 -15.37
C ALA A 55 15.03 0.84 -15.07
N GLY A 56 16.11 1.26 -15.73
CA GLY A 56 16.65 2.62 -15.68
C GLY A 56 15.97 3.63 -16.62
N ASN A 57 15.07 3.20 -17.53
CA ASN A 57 14.47 4.09 -18.52
C ASN A 57 13.14 4.70 -18.02
N PRO A 58 13.04 6.04 -17.84
CA PRO A 58 11.84 6.71 -17.32
C PRO A 58 10.61 6.63 -18.25
N ARG A 59 10.77 6.16 -19.49
CA ARG A 59 9.64 5.89 -20.40
C ARG A 59 9.00 4.52 -20.17
N TYR A 60 9.78 3.53 -19.73
CA TYR A 60 9.26 2.19 -19.44
C TYR A 60 8.51 2.16 -18.10
N ARG A 61 8.99 2.89 -17.08
CA ARG A 61 8.22 3.10 -15.83
C ARG A 61 6.87 3.75 -16.11
N ARG A 62 6.84 4.86 -16.86
CA ARG A 62 5.58 5.51 -17.27
C ARG A 62 4.63 4.59 -18.06
N MET A 63 5.15 3.69 -18.89
CA MET A 63 4.31 2.74 -19.64
C MET A 63 3.76 1.62 -18.75
N VAL A 64 4.54 1.14 -17.79
CA VAL A 64 4.10 0.14 -16.81
C VAL A 64 3.12 0.78 -15.82
N ASP A 65 3.37 2.01 -15.40
CA ASP A 65 2.47 2.81 -14.56
C ASP A 65 1.13 3.05 -15.28
N SER A 66 1.14 3.36 -16.59
CA SER A 66 -0.11 3.48 -17.37
C SER A 66 -0.87 2.15 -17.52
N LEU A 67 -0.15 1.01 -17.57
CA LEU A 67 -0.74 -0.33 -17.62
C LEU A 67 -1.37 -0.74 -16.28
N PHE A 68 -0.80 -0.32 -15.17
CA PHE A 68 -1.40 -0.48 -13.84
C PHE A 68 -2.53 0.53 -13.58
N ASP A 69 -2.43 1.74 -14.14
CA ASP A 69 -3.48 2.75 -14.06
C ASP A 69 -4.72 2.33 -14.89
N ASP A 70 -4.58 1.77 -16.09
CA ASP A 70 -5.70 1.23 -16.88
C ASP A 70 -6.37 0.02 -16.18
N ALA A 71 -5.60 -0.81 -15.46
CA ALA A 71 -6.13 -1.92 -14.66
C ALA A 71 -6.86 -1.43 -13.38
N ARG A 72 -6.42 -0.30 -12.79
CA ARG A 72 -7.06 0.34 -11.64
C ARG A 72 -8.30 1.16 -12.05
N GLU A 73 -8.32 1.73 -13.26
CA GLU A 73 -9.47 2.48 -13.81
C GLU A 73 -10.71 1.58 -13.98
N HIS A 74 -10.51 0.31 -14.37
CA HIS A 74 -11.57 -0.70 -14.45
C HIS A 74 -11.96 -1.34 -13.11
N ASP A 75 -11.22 -1.09 -12.03
CA ASP A 75 -11.44 -1.66 -10.69
C ASP A 75 -11.91 -0.62 -9.66
N ALA A 76 -12.12 0.65 -10.05
CA ALA A 76 -12.56 1.71 -9.13
C ALA A 76 -13.87 1.35 -8.40
N THR A 77 -14.83 0.76 -9.13
CA THR A 77 -16.09 0.26 -8.56
C THR A 77 -15.89 -0.98 -7.68
N GLY A 78 -14.95 -1.87 -8.03
CA GLY A 78 -14.62 -3.07 -7.25
C GLY A 78 -13.89 -2.73 -5.94
N VAL A 79 -12.95 -1.79 -5.99
CA VAL A 79 -12.27 -1.23 -4.82
C VAL A 79 -13.28 -0.52 -3.93
N ARG A 80 -14.16 0.32 -4.49
CA ARG A 80 -15.22 0.97 -3.72
C ARG A 80 -16.08 -0.06 -2.98
N GLU A 81 -16.65 -1.04 -3.68
CA GLU A 81 -17.55 -2.03 -3.10
C GLU A 81 -16.86 -2.87 -2.01
N SER A 82 -15.63 -3.31 -2.27
CA SER A 82 -14.86 -4.13 -1.32
C SER A 82 -14.44 -3.36 -0.07
N VAL A 83 -14.24 -2.04 -0.19
CA VAL A 83 -13.73 -1.19 0.89
C VAL A 83 -14.88 -0.51 1.66
N TRP A 84 -16.05 -0.31 1.03
CA TRP A 84 -17.18 0.45 1.57
C TRP A 84 -17.62 0.00 2.97
N GLN A 85 -17.70 -1.32 3.18
CA GLN A 85 -18.13 -1.90 4.45
C GLN A 85 -17.17 -1.61 5.62
N TYR A 86 -15.90 -1.33 5.34
CA TYR A 86 -14.87 -1.09 6.34
C TYR A 86 -14.68 0.40 6.69
N LEU A 87 -15.28 1.31 5.91
CA LEU A 87 -15.21 2.74 6.18
C LEU A 87 -16.15 3.15 7.31
N SER A 88 -15.70 4.10 8.13
CA SER A 88 -16.57 4.82 9.07
C SER A 88 -17.63 5.64 8.32
N ASP A 89 -18.75 5.93 8.98
CA ASP A 89 -19.83 6.76 8.41
C ASP A 89 -19.39 8.20 8.12
N GLU A 90 -18.32 8.66 8.77
CA GLU A 90 -17.68 9.93 8.47
C GLU A 90 -16.96 9.88 7.12
N HIS A 91 -16.04 8.94 6.93
CA HIS A 91 -15.28 8.80 5.68
C HIS A 91 -16.19 8.50 4.47
N ARG A 92 -17.30 7.76 4.66
CA ARG A 92 -18.29 7.54 3.60
C ARG A 92 -18.96 8.83 3.14
N ARG A 93 -19.29 9.73 4.08
CA ARG A 93 -19.93 11.02 3.77
C ARG A 93 -18.98 11.95 3.03
N VAL A 94 -17.73 12.06 3.51
CA VAL A 94 -16.69 12.85 2.86
C VAL A 94 -16.42 12.33 1.45
N TYR A 95 -16.21 11.01 1.30
CA TYR A 95 -16.03 10.40 -0.01
C TYR A 95 -17.18 10.66 -0.97
N ALA A 96 -18.44 10.55 -0.51
CA ALA A 96 -19.60 10.84 -1.36
C ALA A 96 -19.64 12.30 -1.81
N GLY A 97 -19.18 13.24 -0.98
CA GLY A 97 -19.00 14.65 -1.36
C GLY A 97 -17.93 14.81 -2.44
N LEU A 98 -16.75 14.21 -2.24
CA LEU A 98 -15.64 14.24 -3.20
C LEU A 98 -16.00 13.58 -4.53
N GLU A 99 -16.72 12.45 -4.50
CA GLU A 99 -17.24 11.77 -5.69
C GLU A 99 -18.23 12.65 -6.45
N HIS A 100 -19.15 13.32 -5.74
CA HIS A 100 -20.09 14.23 -6.36
C HIS A 100 -19.39 15.43 -7.01
N GLU A 101 -18.38 16.00 -6.35
CA GLU A 101 -17.57 17.09 -6.90
C GLU A 101 -16.76 16.67 -8.10
N ALA A 102 -16.14 15.49 -8.06
CA ALA A 102 -15.45 14.91 -9.20
C ALA A 102 -16.39 14.63 -10.38
N ALA A 103 -17.63 14.21 -10.12
CA ALA A 103 -18.63 13.98 -11.16
C ALA A 103 -19.01 15.28 -11.91
N ARG A 104 -18.95 16.45 -11.24
CA ARG A 104 -19.14 17.75 -11.91
C ARG A 104 -18.05 18.04 -12.94
N LEU A 105 -16.87 17.44 -12.79
CA LEU A 105 -15.83 17.50 -13.80
C LEU A 105 -16.18 16.67 -15.04
N GLU A 106 -17.10 15.71 -14.94
CA GLU A 106 -17.50 14.83 -16.05
C GLU A 106 -18.75 15.30 -16.79
N ASP A 107 -19.60 16.09 -16.11
CA ASP A 107 -20.90 16.52 -16.58
C ASP A 107 -20.84 17.62 -17.67
N ASP A 108 -21.96 17.81 -18.37
CA ASP A 108 -22.08 18.53 -19.65
C ASP A 108 -21.77 20.06 -19.65
N ASP A 109 -21.41 20.65 -18.51
CA ASP A 109 -21.06 22.08 -18.38
C ASP A 109 -19.72 22.44 -19.07
N VAL A 110 -18.91 21.44 -19.41
CA VAL A 110 -17.62 21.64 -20.08
C VAL A 110 -17.75 21.51 -21.60
N GLY A 111 -17.48 22.62 -22.31
CA GLY A 111 -17.60 22.71 -23.77
C GLY A 111 -16.80 21.64 -24.53
N THR A 112 -17.32 21.18 -25.67
CA THR A 112 -16.76 20.08 -26.49
C THR A 112 -15.29 20.26 -26.91
N ALA A 113 -14.80 21.50 -27.00
CA ALA A 113 -13.41 21.80 -27.31
C ALA A 113 -12.47 21.48 -26.13
N GLN A 114 -12.92 21.69 -24.90
CA GLN A 114 -12.15 21.48 -23.68
C GLN A 114 -12.09 20.01 -23.27
N ARG A 115 -13.14 19.23 -23.57
CA ARG A 115 -13.09 17.76 -23.43
C ARG A 115 -12.00 17.10 -24.29
N ARG A 116 -11.57 17.75 -25.38
CA ARG A 116 -10.48 17.27 -26.25
C ARG A 116 -9.10 17.77 -25.83
N ASP A 117 -9.02 18.65 -24.83
CA ASP A 117 -7.75 19.10 -24.30
C ASP A 117 -7.07 17.93 -23.57
N PRO A 118 -5.85 17.52 -23.99
CA PRO A 118 -5.11 16.44 -23.33
C PRO A 118 -4.87 16.69 -21.84
N TYR A 119 -4.71 17.95 -21.40
CA TYR A 119 -4.48 18.29 -20.00
C TYR A 119 -5.74 18.11 -19.16
N TYR A 120 -6.90 18.39 -19.72
CA TYR A 120 -8.18 18.17 -19.03
C TYR A 120 -8.45 16.67 -18.85
N GLN A 121 -8.16 15.84 -19.86
CA GLN A 121 -8.28 14.39 -19.74
C GLN A 121 -7.30 13.81 -18.71
N ASP A 122 -6.07 14.31 -18.68
CA ASP A 122 -5.06 13.92 -17.69
C ASP A 122 -5.51 14.27 -16.26
N ASN A 123 -5.97 15.49 -16.03
CA ASN A 123 -6.49 15.91 -14.72
C ASN A 123 -7.70 15.06 -14.28
N ARG A 124 -8.60 14.69 -15.21
CA ARG A 124 -9.72 13.78 -14.91
C ARG A 124 -9.25 12.42 -14.41
N ARG A 125 -8.30 11.78 -15.12
CA ARG A 125 -7.74 10.48 -14.69
C ARG A 125 -7.07 10.58 -13.32
N LYS A 126 -6.35 11.68 -13.09
CA LYS A 126 -5.68 11.98 -11.83
C LYS A 126 -6.65 12.17 -10.66
N VAL A 127 -7.77 12.88 -10.87
CA VAL A 127 -8.85 13.01 -9.87
C VAL A 127 -9.43 11.64 -9.51
N GLN A 128 -9.72 10.79 -10.51
CA GLN A 128 -10.21 9.43 -10.27
C GLN A 128 -9.21 8.60 -9.45
N ARG A 129 -7.91 8.72 -9.75
CA ARG A 129 -6.85 8.06 -8.97
C ARG A 129 -6.80 8.55 -7.53
N LEU A 130 -6.95 9.85 -7.29
CA LEU A 130 -7.00 10.41 -5.93
C LEU A 130 -8.21 9.90 -5.13
N LEU A 131 -9.37 9.74 -5.76
CA LEU A 131 -10.54 9.13 -5.12
C LEU A 131 -10.29 7.67 -4.69
N ILE A 132 -9.63 6.88 -5.54
CA ILE A 132 -9.25 5.50 -5.18
C ILE A 132 -8.25 5.51 -4.02
N SER A 133 -7.23 6.37 -4.07
CA SER A 133 -6.26 6.52 -2.98
C SER A 133 -6.93 6.95 -1.68
N TYR A 134 -7.90 7.86 -1.73
CA TYR A 134 -8.70 8.25 -0.56
C TYR A 134 -9.36 7.02 0.09
N LEU A 135 -10.05 6.18 -0.68
CA LEU A 135 -10.70 4.98 -0.15
C LEU A 135 -9.72 4.03 0.53
N GLN A 136 -8.55 3.80 -0.08
CA GLN A 136 -7.52 2.93 0.47
C GLN A 136 -6.95 3.47 1.78
N LEU A 137 -6.65 4.77 1.84
CA LEU A 137 -6.17 5.40 3.07
C LEU A 137 -7.25 5.43 4.15
N ALA A 138 -8.51 5.72 3.79
CA ALA A 138 -9.64 5.74 4.74
C ALA A 138 -9.88 4.38 5.39
N ARG A 139 -9.73 3.30 4.61
CA ARG A 139 -9.71 1.93 5.14
C ARG A 139 -8.57 1.72 6.12
N ALA A 140 -7.35 2.12 5.75
CA ALA A 140 -6.18 1.96 6.62
C ALA A 140 -6.34 2.72 7.94
N VAL A 141 -6.82 3.97 7.90
CA VAL A 141 -7.17 4.77 9.07
C VAL A 141 -8.19 4.06 9.95
N SER A 142 -9.28 3.58 9.35
CA SER A 142 -10.32 2.85 10.09
C SER A 142 -9.76 1.59 10.78
N ARG A 143 -8.85 0.87 10.13
CA ARG A 143 -8.20 -0.33 10.67
C ARG A 143 -7.20 -0.02 11.78
N TYR A 144 -6.39 1.03 11.61
CA TYR A 144 -5.48 1.50 12.66
C TYR A 144 -6.25 1.97 13.90
N ALA A 145 -7.32 2.75 13.71
CA ALA A 145 -8.19 3.18 14.80
C ALA A 145 -8.78 1.99 15.56
N GLN A 146 -9.34 1.00 14.85
CA GLN A 146 -9.88 -0.21 15.46
C GLN A 146 -8.82 -1.04 16.21
N TYR A 147 -7.60 -1.14 15.68
CA TYR A 147 -6.50 -1.84 16.34
C TYR A 147 -6.07 -1.13 17.64
N ILE A 148 -6.00 0.20 17.62
CA ILE A 148 -5.68 1.03 18.77
C ILE A 148 -6.78 0.92 19.83
N ASP A 149 -8.05 1.07 19.44
CA ASP A 149 -9.20 1.01 20.33
C ASP A 149 -9.34 -0.37 20.99
N GLY A 150 -9.01 -1.44 20.26
CA GLY A 150 -8.99 -2.80 20.78
C GLY A 150 -7.85 -3.08 21.77
N ALA A 151 -6.88 -2.17 21.91
CA ALA A 151 -5.70 -2.34 22.74
C ALA A 151 -5.72 -1.44 23.99
N ASP A 152 -5.70 -2.07 25.17
CA ASP A 152 -5.52 -1.33 26.44
C ASP A 152 -4.02 -1.06 26.69
N GLU A 153 -3.52 0.06 26.12
CA GLU A 153 -2.12 0.48 26.28
C GLU A 153 -1.73 0.64 27.75
N GLN A 154 -2.63 1.22 28.57
CA GLN A 154 -2.36 1.44 29.98
C GLN A 154 -2.20 0.12 30.73
N ARG A 155 -3.02 -0.88 30.43
CA ARG A 155 -2.86 -2.22 31.01
C ARG A 155 -1.53 -2.86 30.62
N ILE A 156 -1.09 -2.73 29.37
CA ILE A 156 0.22 -3.25 28.94
C ILE A 156 1.34 -2.59 29.75
N ARG A 157 1.30 -1.28 29.94
CA ARG A 157 2.28 -0.54 30.76
C ARG A 157 2.28 -1.01 32.21
N ARG A 158 1.08 -1.12 32.83
CA ARG A 158 0.93 -1.64 34.20
C ARG A 158 1.45 -3.08 34.34
N ASP A 159 1.21 -3.94 33.35
CA ASP A 159 1.70 -5.32 33.36
C ASP A 159 3.23 -5.39 33.23
N ILE A 160 3.84 -4.50 32.44
CA ILE A 160 5.31 -4.36 32.36
C ILE A 160 5.87 -3.95 33.72
N GLU A 161 5.35 -2.89 34.33
CA GLU A 161 5.80 -2.38 35.63
C GLU A 161 5.68 -3.47 36.71
N ARG A 162 4.53 -4.13 36.78
CA ARG A 162 4.29 -5.24 37.71
C ARG A 162 5.30 -6.37 37.52
N LEU A 163 5.56 -6.80 36.28
CA LEU A 163 6.52 -7.87 36.02
C LEU A 163 7.96 -7.44 36.38
N GLN A 164 8.32 -6.18 36.15
CA GLN A 164 9.62 -5.62 36.53
C GLN A 164 9.83 -5.62 38.05
N ASP A 165 8.82 -5.24 38.83
CA ASP A 165 8.88 -5.29 40.29
C ASP A 165 9.00 -6.72 40.83
N GLU A 166 8.34 -7.67 40.17
CA GLU A 166 8.35 -9.08 40.55
C GLU A 166 9.67 -9.79 40.20
N ILE A 167 10.43 -9.31 39.21
CA ILE A 167 11.71 -9.89 38.76
C ILE A 167 12.75 -9.87 39.88
N GLY A 168 12.81 -8.79 40.67
CA GLY A 168 13.77 -8.65 41.77
C GLY A 168 13.60 -9.68 42.90
N LYS A 169 12.39 -10.24 43.03
CA LYS A 169 12.00 -11.20 44.08
C LYS A 169 11.88 -12.64 43.56
N ALA A 170 12.06 -12.84 42.25
CA ALA A 170 11.87 -14.13 41.61
C ALA A 170 13.12 -15.01 41.66
N GLU A 171 12.91 -16.31 41.84
CA GLU A 171 13.91 -17.36 41.61
C GLU A 171 14.36 -17.38 40.15
N GLU A 172 15.57 -17.87 39.89
CA GLU A 172 16.26 -17.76 38.58
C GLU A 172 15.41 -18.25 37.39
N ARG A 173 14.80 -19.43 37.52
CA ARG A 173 13.97 -19.99 36.44
C ARG A 173 12.70 -19.17 36.17
N VAL A 174 12.12 -18.57 37.20
CA VAL A 174 10.93 -17.71 37.08
C VAL A 174 11.31 -16.33 36.54
N ARG A 175 12.48 -15.82 36.94
CA ARG A 175 13.06 -14.56 36.48
C ARG A 175 13.23 -14.55 34.96
N GLU A 176 13.80 -15.60 34.39
CA GLU A 176 13.97 -15.72 32.93
C GLU A 176 12.64 -15.63 32.18
N VAL A 177 11.60 -16.31 32.65
CA VAL A 177 10.26 -16.27 32.05
C VAL A 177 9.66 -14.86 32.13
N LYS A 178 9.79 -14.20 33.28
CA LYS A 178 9.27 -12.83 33.46
C LYS A 178 10.00 -11.82 32.58
N LEU A 179 11.32 -11.94 32.41
CA LEU A 179 12.10 -11.12 31.48
C LEU A 179 11.62 -11.28 30.03
N LYS A 180 11.36 -12.52 29.59
CA LYS A 180 10.76 -12.77 28.27
C LYS A 180 9.38 -12.13 28.12
N ASN A 181 8.55 -12.21 29.15
CA ASN A 181 7.22 -11.59 29.12
C ASN A 181 7.31 -10.06 29.03
N VAL A 182 8.25 -9.44 29.75
CA VAL A 182 8.53 -7.99 29.65
C VAL A 182 8.98 -7.62 28.23
N ASP A 183 9.86 -8.40 27.60
CA ASP A 183 10.27 -8.17 26.21
C ASP A 183 9.08 -8.24 25.23
N VAL A 184 8.22 -9.26 25.37
CA VAL A 184 7.01 -9.41 24.55
C VAL A 184 6.06 -8.23 24.72
N LEU A 185 5.77 -7.83 25.97
CA LEU A 185 4.90 -6.69 26.24
C LEU A 185 5.52 -5.36 25.77
N GLY A 186 6.83 -5.20 25.90
CA GLY A 186 7.57 -4.05 25.37
C GLY A 186 7.47 -3.93 23.86
N ARG A 187 7.62 -5.05 23.13
CA ARG A 187 7.39 -5.08 21.67
C ARG A 187 5.95 -4.73 21.31
N ARG A 188 4.97 -5.23 22.07
CA ARG A 188 3.55 -4.90 21.86
C ARG A 188 3.28 -3.41 22.06
N LEU A 189 3.85 -2.81 23.10
CA LEU A 189 3.75 -1.37 23.37
C LEU A 189 4.38 -0.53 22.26
N ALA A 190 5.59 -0.89 21.81
CA ALA A 190 6.26 -0.19 20.72
C ALA A 190 5.46 -0.26 19.40
N LYS A 191 4.80 -1.39 19.13
CA LYS A 191 3.90 -1.53 17.98
C LYS A 191 2.67 -0.63 18.09
N LEU A 192 2.07 -0.50 19.28
CA LEU A 192 0.95 0.41 19.50
C LEU A 192 1.35 1.87 19.28
N GLN A 193 2.52 2.27 19.77
CA GLN A 193 3.05 3.61 19.53
C GLN A 193 3.28 3.89 18.04
N LYS A 194 3.84 2.91 17.30
CA LYS A 194 3.98 3.01 15.84
C LYS A 194 2.61 3.12 15.16
N ALA A 195 1.62 2.36 15.62
CA ALA A 195 0.26 2.41 15.09
C ALA A 195 -0.38 3.80 15.28
N HIS A 196 -0.21 4.43 16.44
CA HIS A 196 -0.64 5.82 16.67
C HIS A 196 0.02 6.79 15.70
N ALA A 197 1.35 6.74 15.57
CA ALA A 197 2.07 7.63 14.66
C ALA A 197 1.63 7.44 13.19
N ASN A 198 1.37 6.19 12.78
CA ASN A 198 0.86 5.88 11.46
C ASN A 198 -0.59 6.38 11.27
N LEU A 199 -1.45 6.23 12.27
CA LEU A 199 -2.82 6.76 12.23
C LEU A 199 -2.82 8.28 12.02
N ASP A 200 -2.02 9.00 12.80
CA ASP A 200 -1.90 10.45 12.70
C ASP A 200 -1.41 10.87 11.31
N TYR A 201 -0.36 10.20 10.81
CA TYR A 201 0.18 10.45 9.47
C TYR A 201 -0.85 10.21 8.36
N LEU A 202 -1.54 9.06 8.40
CA LEU A 202 -2.53 8.69 7.38
C LEU A 202 -3.75 9.61 7.40
N SER A 203 -4.16 10.06 8.59
CA SER A 203 -5.26 11.02 8.74
C SER A 203 -4.91 12.36 8.11
N ALA A 204 -3.69 12.86 8.33
CA ALA A 204 -3.22 14.09 7.69
C ALA A 204 -3.09 13.96 6.15
N GLN A 205 -2.68 12.78 5.65
CA GLN A 205 -2.65 12.50 4.21
C GLN A 205 -4.06 12.46 3.60
N LEU A 206 -5.06 11.92 4.31
CA LEU A 206 -6.45 11.96 3.87
C LEU A 206 -6.97 13.39 3.72
N GLU A 207 -6.73 14.23 4.71
CA GLU A 207 -7.09 15.67 4.68
C GLU A 207 -6.40 16.36 3.50
N THR A 208 -5.12 16.05 3.26
CA THR A 208 -4.38 16.59 2.10
C THR A 208 -5.00 16.17 0.76
N ILE A 209 -5.47 14.91 0.64
CA ILE A 209 -6.17 14.43 -0.56
C ILE A 209 -7.50 15.18 -0.75
N GLU A 210 -8.27 15.36 0.33
CA GLU A 210 -9.54 16.09 0.31
C GLU A 210 -9.35 17.53 -0.17
N ASP A 211 -8.45 18.28 0.44
CA ASP A 211 -8.13 19.67 0.06
C ASP A 211 -7.65 19.77 -1.39
N THR A 212 -6.80 18.82 -1.82
CA THR A 212 -6.28 18.81 -3.19
C THR A 212 -7.38 18.51 -4.20
N LEU A 213 -8.30 17.59 -3.89
CA LEU A 213 -9.45 17.29 -4.75
C LEU A 213 -10.35 18.51 -4.90
N HIS A 214 -10.70 19.18 -3.80
CA HIS A 214 -11.48 20.42 -3.82
C HIS A 214 -10.83 21.48 -4.72
N LEU A 215 -9.53 21.72 -4.52
CA LEU A 215 -8.78 22.71 -5.30
C LEU A 215 -8.73 22.38 -6.80
N VAL A 216 -8.52 21.11 -7.14
CA VAL A 216 -8.45 20.65 -8.54
C VAL A 216 -9.81 20.78 -9.23
N VAL A 217 -10.88 20.37 -8.55
CA VAL A 217 -12.24 20.50 -9.10
C VAL A 217 -12.59 21.98 -9.30
N GLU A 218 -12.29 22.84 -8.32
CA GLU A 218 -12.51 24.29 -8.43
C GLU A 218 -11.73 24.90 -9.61
N GLN A 219 -10.44 24.58 -9.75
CA GLN A 219 -9.58 25.10 -10.82
C GLN A 219 -10.00 24.61 -12.21
N ALA A 220 -10.49 23.37 -12.29
CA ALA A 220 -10.93 22.79 -13.55
C ALA A 220 -12.26 23.39 -14.04
N ILE A 221 -13.18 23.70 -13.12
CA ILE A 221 -14.44 24.40 -13.45
C ILE A 221 -14.19 25.88 -13.79
N THR A 222 -13.31 26.55 -13.05
CA THR A 222 -13.03 27.99 -13.19
C THR A 222 -12.10 28.35 -14.34
N LEU A 223 -11.67 27.38 -15.16
CA LEU A 223 -10.81 27.59 -16.34
C LEU A 223 -9.48 28.31 -16.05
N SER A 224 -9.07 28.36 -14.78
CA SER A 224 -8.09 29.34 -14.32
C SER A 224 -6.64 28.89 -14.52
N ASP A 225 -6.32 27.61 -14.26
CA ASP A 225 -4.98 27.05 -14.51
C ASP A 225 -4.92 25.50 -14.51
N PRO A 226 -5.23 24.83 -15.64
CA PRO A 226 -5.17 23.36 -15.73
C PRO A 226 -3.76 22.78 -15.52
N ARG A 227 -2.70 23.55 -15.77
CA ARG A 227 -1.30 23.08 -15.66
C ARG A 227 -0.80 23.11 -14.22
N GLY A 228 -1.17 24.15 -13.46
CA GLY A 228 -0.87 24.27 -12.03
C GLY A 228 -1.51 23.15 -11.21
N SER A 229 -2.77 22.79 -11.48
CA SER A 229 -3.46 21.68 -10.82
C SER A 229 -2.77 20.34 -11.06
N SER A 230 -2.35 20.10 -12.30
CA SER A 230 -1.76 18.82 -12.71
C SER A 230 -0.47 18.49 -11.94
N MET A 231 0.40 19.50 -11.73
CA MET A 231 1.65 19.34 -10.96
C MET A 231 1.40 19.06 -9.47
N GLN A 232 0.36 19.66 -8.89
CA GLN A 232 0.02 19.44 -7.48
C GLN A 232 -0.47 18.01 -7.26
N ILE A 233 -1.31 17.51 -8.16
CA ILE A 233 -1.76 16.11 -8.11
C ILE A 233 -0.59 15.15 -8.35
N ASP A 234 0.32 15.45 -9.29
CA ASP A 234 1.50 14.61 -9.52
C ASP A 234 2.41 14.51 -8.29
N ASN A 235 2.61 15.62 -7.57
CA ASN A 235 3.37 15.62 -6.32
C ASN A 235 2.68 14.79 -5.23
N LEU A 236 1.36 14.93 -5.09
CA LEU A 236 0.59 14.16 -4.13
C LEU A 236 0.60 12.66 -4.46
N LEU A 237 0.33 12.30 -5.71
CA LEU A 237 0.40 10.91 -6.19
C LEU A 237 1.79 10.30 -6.00
N GLY A 238 2.86 11.08 -6.19
CA GLY A 238 4.23 10.65 -5.91
C GLY A 238 4.46 10.34 -4.42
N ASN A 239 3.87 11.11 -3.51
CA ASN A 239 3.97 10.88 -2.07
C ASN A 239 3.06 9.74 -1.57
N LEU A 240 1.99 9.43 -2.32
CA LEU A 240 1.05 8.37 -1.97
C LEU A 240 1.63 6.96 -2.11
N GLU A 241 2.70 6.74 -2.89
CA GLU A 241 3.36 5.42 -2.99
C GLU A 241 3.93 4.94 -1.64
N GLU A 242 4.54 5.84 -0.87
CA GLU A 242 5.04 5.52 0.49
C GLU A 242 3.88 5.29 1.47
N THR A 243 2.76 5.96 1.23
CA THR A 243 1.55 5.86 2.06
C THR A 243 0.78 4.57 1.80
N GLU A 244 0.66 4.15 0.54
CA GLU A 244 0.09 2.86 0.13
C GLU A 244 0.87 1.68 0.74
N MET A 245 2.20 1.80 0.86
CA MET A 245 3.01 0.78 1.54
C MET A 245 2.67 0.66 3.03
N LEU A 246 2.43 1.77 3.72
CA LEU A 246 2.02 1.76 5.13
C LEU A 246 0.61 1.17 5.30
N ALA A 247 -0.31 1.50 4.39
CA ALA A 247 -1.65 0.91 4.36
C ALA A 247 -1.58 -0.62 4.17
N ALA A 248 -0.78 -1.09 3.21
CA ALA A 248 -0.59 -2.51 2.94
C ALA A 248 0.10 -3.27 4.09
N GLU A 249 1.03 -2.63 4.82
CA GLU A 249 1.65 -3.21 6.02
C GLU A 249 0.59 -3.57 7.07
N MET A 250 -0.43 -2.73 7.23
CA MET A 250 -1.51 -2.96 8.19
C MET A 250 -2.44 -4.11 7.81
N ASP A 251 -2.85 -4.18 6.53
CA ASP A 251 -3.69 -5.29 6.04
C ASP A 251 -2.97 -6.63 6.22
N ALA A 252 -1.70 -6.72 5.84
CA ALA A 252 -0.89 -7.94 6.01
C ALA A 252 -0.70 -8.33 7.49
N TYR A 253 -0.60 -7.34 8.38
CA TYR A 253 -0.47 -7.59 9.82
C TYR A 253 -1.75 -8.18 10.42
N LEU A 254 -2.91 -7.65 10.05
CA LEU A 254 -4.20 -8.13 10.54
C LEU A 254 -4.54 -9.52 9.98
N GLU A 255 -4.25 -9.78 8.70
CA GLU A 255 -4.41 -11.12 8.13
C GLU A 255 -3.60 -12.17 8.88
N LEU A 256 -2.37 -11.83 9.27
CA LEU A 256 -1.53 -12.71 10.08
C LEU A 256 -2.12 -12.93 11.48
N GLN A 257 -2.70 -11.88 12.08
CA GLN A 257 -3.34 -11.97 13.41
C GLN A 257 -4.62 -12.82 13.37
N ASP A 258 -5.47 -12.62 12.37
CA ASP A 258 -6.72 -13.37 12.19
C ASP A 258 -6.43 -14.86 11.91
N GLY A 259 -5.42 -15.16 11.08
CA GLY A 259 -4.96 -16.53 10.84
C GLY A 259 -4.35 -17.21 12.07
N LEU A 260 -3.63 -16.45 12.92
CA LEU A 260 -3.11 -16.95 14.20
C LEU A 260 -4.23 -17.22 15.22
N THR A 261 -5.32 -16.44 15.22
CA THR A 261 -6.46 -16.69 16.12
C THR A 261 -7.21 -17.97 15.76
N ASP A 262 -7.34 -18.31 14.48
CA ASP A 262 -8.00 -19.55 14.05
C ASP A 262 -7.16 -20.79 14.40
N GLU A 263 -5.84 -20.73 14.25
CA GLU A 263 -4.93 -21.83 14.59
C GLU A 263 -4.84 -22.07 16.11
N VAL A 264 -4.86 -21.00 16.92
CA VAL A 264 -4.86 -21.12 18.39
C VAL A 264 -6.19 -21.66 18.93
N ILE A 265 -7.33 -21.37 18.28
CA ILE A 265 -8.63 -21.95 18.63
C ILE A 265 -8.64 -23.46 18.34
N ASP A 266 -8.05 -23.89 17.22
CA ASP A 266 -7.98 -25.32 16.84
C ASP A 266 -7.07 -26.13 17.79
N ILE A 267 -5.95 -25.55 18.22
CA ILE A 267 -5.05 -26.18 19.22
C ILE A 267 -5.75 -26.30 20.58
N ARG A 268 -6.56 -25.31 20.99
CA ARG A 268 -7.31 -25.40 22.24
C ARG A 268 -8.46 -26.40 22.18
N GLY A 269 -9.14 -26.50 21.03
CA GLY A 269 -10.22 -27.47 20.77
C GLY A 269 -9.75 -28.92 20.57
N SER A 270 -8.46 -29.15 20.38
CA SER A 270 -7.84 -30.49 20.36
C SER A 270 -7.32 -30.92 21.74
N LEU A 271 -6.89 -29.98 22.58
CA LEU A 271 -6.44 -30.26 23.96
C LEU A 271 -7.60 -30.51 24.95
N GLU A 272 -8.83 -30.11 24.64
CA GLU A 272 -10.02 -30.40 25.47
C GLU A 272 -10.73 -31.71 25.10
N ARG A 273 -10.20 -32.45 24.11
CA ARG A 273 -10.76 -33.73 23.62
C ARG A 273 -9.95 -34.98 24.00
N ASP A 274 -8.86 -34.82 24.73
CA ASP A 274 -8.05 -35.90 25.35
C ASP A 274 -8.09 -35.80 26.88
#